data_AF-A0A0Q5C5R6-F1
#
_entry.id   AF-A0A0Q5C5R6-F1
#
_cell.length_a   1.000
_cell.length_b   1.000
_cell.length_c   1.000
_cell.angle_alpha   90.00
_cell.angle_beta   90.00
_cell.angle_gamma   90.00
#
_symmetry.space_group_name_H-M   'P 1'
#
loop_
_entity.id
_entity.type
_entity.pdbx_description
1 polymer ?
#
loop_
_entity_poly.entity_id
_entity_poly.type
_entity_poly.pdbx_seq_one_letter_code
_entity_poly.pdbx_strand_id
1 'polypeptide(L)'
;MHLRAGPILLVAAGGSAGTAARYATALALPPVGGLPLPTIAVNLVGAFLLGVLLESLARSGPDDGGRRTARLLLGTGVLGGFTTYSAFSLDTAELLLAGRVAEAALAVAITLVLGTSAAVLGILLAHRTARAEPTPAGRAAE
;
A
#
# COMPACT_ATOMS: atom_id res chain seq x y z
N MET A 1 21.33 18.91 10.14
CA MET A 1 21.18 17.84 9.13
C MET A 1 20.46 16.66 9.77
N HIS A 2 19.30 16.25 9.23
CA HIS A 2 18.34 15.31 9.85
C HIS A 2 18.49 13.84 9.41
N LEU A 3 19.61 13.50 8.74
CA LEU A 3 19.88 12.14 8.26
C LEU A 3 20.32 11.27 9.44
N ARG A 4 19.35 10.58 10.06
CA ARG A 4 19.63 9.53 11.04
C ARG A 4 19.69 8.19 10.31
N ALA A 5 20.76 7.44 10.50
CA ALA A 5 20.97 6.15 9.83
C ALA A 5 19.88 5.12 10.19
N GLY A 6 19.42 5.09 11.45
CA GLY A 6 18.40 4.14 11.90
C GLY A 6 17.11 4.13 11.06
N PRO A 7 16.40 5.28 10.93
CA PRO A 7 15.24 5.39 10.04
C PRO A 7 15.50 4.94 8.59
N ILE A 8 16.67 5.26 8.04
CA ILE A 8 17.03 4.87 6.67
C ILE A 8 17.17 3.34 6.57
N LEU A 9 17.82 2.70 7.54
CA LEU A 9 17.98 1.25 7.58
C LEU A 9 16.64 0.52 7.69
N LEU A 10 15.69 1.06 8.48
CA LEU A 10 14.33 0.52 8.55
C LEU A 10 13.62 0.59 7.20
N VAL A 11 13.67 1.74 6.54
CA VAL A 11 13.08 1.92 5.21
C VAL A 11 13.75 1.00 4.19
N ALA A 12 15.08 0.87 4.22
CA ALA A 12 15.83 0.01 3.31
C ALA A 12 15.50 -1.48 3.50
N ALA A 13 15.42 -1.95 4.75
CA ALA A 13 15.05 -3.32 5.07
C ALA A 13 13.62 -3.64 4.59
N GLY A 14 12.66 -2.76 4.92
CA GLY A 14 11.28 -2.91 4.46
C GLY A 14 11.18 -2.84 2.93
N GLY A 15 11.83 -1.87 2.31
CA GLY A 15 11.81 -1.65 0.86
C GLY A 15 12.39 -2.84 0.07
N SER A 16 13.44 -3.48 0.60
CA SER A 16 14.00 -4.70 0.02
C SER A 16 12.98 -5.84 0.02
N ALA A 17 12.30 -6.05 1.15
CA ALA A 17 11.24 -7.05 1.27
C ALA A 17 10.05 -6.75 0.36
N GLY A 18 9.59 -5.49 0.32
CA GLY A 18 8.50 -5.04 -0.54
C GLY A 18 8.81 -5.24 -2.03
N THR A 19 10.01 -4.86 -2.46
CA THR A 19 10.46 -5.03 -3.84
C THR A 19 10.56 -6.51 -4.23
N ALA A 20 11.07 -7.37 -3.33
CA ALA A 20 11.12 -8.80 -3.55
C ALA A 20 9.71 -9.41 -3.69
N ALA A 21 8.76 -9.01 -2.82
CA ALA A 21 7.37 -9.45 -2.90
C ALA A 21 6.67 -8.99 -4.19
N ARG A 22 6.94 -7.75 -4.63
CA ARG A 22 6.46 -7.24 -5.92
C ARG A 22 7.00 -8.07 -7.09
N TYR A 23 8.30 -8.38 -7.07
CA TYR A 23 8.91 -9.22 -8.11
C TYR A 23 8.33 -10.63 -8.11
N ALA A 24 8.15 -11.26 -6.95
CA ALA A 24 7.49 -12.56 -6.85
C ALA A 24 6.05 -12.53 -7.39
N THR A 25 5.33 -11.43 -7.15
CA THR A 25 3.96 -11.24 -7.70
C THR A 25 3.99 -11.18 -9.23
N ALA A 26 4.97 -10.50 -9.82
CA ALA A 26 5.16 -10.47 -11.27
C ALA A 26 5.51 -11.84 -11.88
N LEU A 27 6.21 -12.70 -11.14
CA LEU A 27 6.49 -14.07 -11.58
C LEU A 27 5.27 -15.00 -11.46
N ALA A 28 4.38 -14.74 -10.50
CA ALA A 28 3.22 -15.59 -10.23
C ALA A 28 2.01 -15.28 -11.11
N LEU A 29 1.89 -14.03 -11.60
CA LEU A 29 0.75 -13.57 -12.40
C LEU A 29 1.14 -13.43 -13.87
N PRO A 30 0.59 -14.25 -14.78
CA PRO A 30 0.81 -14.04 -16.20
C PRO A 30 0.10 -12.76 -16.68
N PRO A 31 0.65 -12.05 -17.69
CA PRO A 31 -0.09 -10.98 -18.36
C PRO A 31 -1.33 -11.56 -19.04
N VAL A 32 -2.50 -10.96 -18.82
CA VAL A 32 -3.76 -11.39 -19.47
C VAL A 32 -4.28 -10.22 -20.31
N GLY A 33 -4.57 -10.49 -21.59
CA GLY A 33 -5.08 -9.47 -22.50
C GLY A 33 -4.18 -8.25 -22.62
N GLY A 34 -2.87 -8.38 -22.33
CA GLY A 34 -1.88 -7.30 -22.31
C GLY A 34 -2.10 -6.19 -21.29
N LEU A 35 -3.04 -6.34 -20.37
CA LEU A 35 -3.10 -5.45 -19.21
C LEU A 35 -1.96 -5.81 -18.24
N PRO A 36 -1.34 -4.81 -17.59
CA PRO A 36 -0.27 -5.03 -16.61
C PRO A 36 -0.85 -5.49 -15.27
N LEU A 37 -1.48 -6.67 -15.26
CA LEU A 37 -2.18 -7.22 -14.10
C LEU A 37 -1.29 -7.32 -12.86
N PRO A 38 -0.02 -7.75 -12.92
CA PRO A 38 0.82 -7.77 -11.74
C PRO A 38 1.00 -6.37 -11.13
N THR A 39 1.27 -5.36 -11.97
CA THR A 39 1.46 -3.97 -11.55
C THR A 39 0.18 -3.40 -10.94
N ILE A 40 -0.97 -3.64 -11.58
CA ILE A 40 -2.29 -3.23 -11.06
C ILE A 40 -2.54 -3.90 -9.70
N ALA A 41 -2.31 -5.21 -9.59
CA ALA A 41 -2.56 -5.96 -8.37
C ALA A 41 -1.73 -5.45 -7.18
N VAL A 42 -0.41 -5.27 -7.36
CA VAL A 42 0.45 -4.77 -6.28
C VAL A 42 0.07 -3.35 -5.86
N ASN A 43 -0.31 -2.48 -6.80
CA ASN A 43 -0.71 -1.11 -6.49
C ASN A 43 -2.05 -1.05 -5.74
N LEU A 44 -3.06 -1.82 -6.17
CA LEU A 44 -4.36 -1.84 -5.51
C LEU A 44 -4.27 -2.43 -4.10
N VAL A 45 -3.61 -3.59 -3.96
CA VAL A 45 -3.40 -4.24 -2.66
C VAL A 45 -2.56 -3.35 -1.75
N GLY A 46 -1.48 -2.77 -2.27
CA GLY A 46 -0.61 -1.88 -1.51
C GLY A 46 -1.32 -0.61 -1.05
N ALA A 47 -2.14 0.01 -1.90
CA ALA A 47 -2.94 1.19 -1.54
C ALA A 47 -3.93 0.88 -0.41
N PHE A 48 -4.64 -0.26 -0.50
CA PHE A 48 -5.55 -0.70 0.57
C PHE A 48 -4.81 -0.93 1.89
N LEU A 49 -3.74 -1.72 1.88
CA LEU A 49 -2.97 -2.04 3.08
C LEU A 49 -2.31 -0.80 3.68
N LEU A 50 -1.85 0.14 2.85
CA LEU A 50 -1.29 1.40 3.33
C LEU A 50 -2.35 2.27 3.98
N GLY A 51 -3.55 2.32 3.40
CA GLY A 51 -4.73 2.96 3.99
C GLY A 51 -5.05 2.39 5.38
N VAL A 52 -5.12 1.05 5.51
CA VAL A 52 -5.34 0.38 6.80
C VAL A 52 -4.24 0.72 7.81
N LEU A 53 -2.98 0.60 7.39
CA LEU A 53 -1.82 0.79 8.26
C LEU A 53 -1.73 2.21 8.80
N LEU A 54 -1.71 3.22 7.92
CA LEU A 54 -1.47 4.60 8.33
C LEU A 54 -2.61 5.11 9.21
N GLU A 55 -3.84 4.75 8.88
CA GLU A 55 -5.00 5.12 9.65
C GLU A 55 -5.03 4.41 11.03
N SER A 56 -4.65 3.14 11.10
CA SER A 56 -4.53 2.43 12.39
C SER A 56 -3.47 3.05 13.29
N LEU A 57 -2.31 3.43 12.72
CA LEU A 57 -1.24 4.09 13.45
C LEU A 57 -1.64 5.48 13.93
N ALA A 58 -2.30 6.27 13.08
CA ALA A 58 -2.73 7.63 13.40
C ALA A 58 -3.70 7.66 14.58
N ARG A 59 -4.65 6.72 14.65
CA ARG A 59 -5.58 6.64 15.79
C ARG A 59 -4.99 6.04 17.04
N SER A 60 -3.91 5.26 16.91
CA SER A 60 -3.28 4.61 18.06
C SER A 60 -2.52 5.60 18.94
N GLY A 61 -2.19 6.80 18.44
CA GLY A 61 -1.53 7.87 19.20
C GLY A 61 -0.46 8.62 18.37
N PRO A 62 0.40 9.43 19.03
CA PRO A 62 1.44 10.21 18.35
C PRO A 62 2.43 9.34 17.54
N ASP A 63 2.99 9.93 16.47
CA ASP A 63 3.98 9.30 15.57
C ASP A 63 5.38 9.25 16.22
N ASP A 64 5.50 8.48 17.30
CA ASP A 64 6.73 8.25 18.04
C ASP A 64 6.96 6.76 18.34
N GLY A 65 8.12 6.47 18.93
CA GLY A 65 8.49 5.13 19.39
C GLY A 65 8.21 4.02 18.37
N GLY A 66 7.45 3.01 18.80
CA GLY A 66 7.07 1.86 17.98
C GLY A 66 6.19 2.21 16.78
N ARG A 67 5.32 3.24 16.89
CA ARG A 67 4.43 3.65 15.80
C ARG A 67 5.22 4.25 14.64
N ARG A 68 6.17 5.13 14.95
CA ARG A 68 7.08 5.68 13.95
C ARG A 68 7.92 4.59 13.27
N THR A 69 8.42 3.64 14.05
CA THR A 69 9.16 2.47 13.52
C THR A 69 8.29 1.67 12.55
N ALA A 70 7.04 1.36 12.93
CA ALA A 70 6.10 0.63 12.07
C ALA A 70 5.77 1.42 10.80
N ARG A 71 5.52 2.73 10.89
CA ARG A 71 5.25 3.59 9.73
C ARG A 71 6.40 3.60 8.74
N LEU A 72 7.65 3.71 9.23
CA LEU A 72 8.84 3.73 8.38
C LEU A 72 9.13 2.37 7.76
N LEU A 73 9.10 1.30 8.57
CA LEU A 73 9.41 -0.06 8.10
C LEU A 73 8.32 -0.58 7.16
N LEU A 74 7.05 -0.54 7.59
CA LEU A 74 5.94 -1.15 6.87
C LEU A 74 5.34 -0.21 5.83
N GLY A 75 5.13 1.07 6.17
CA GLY A 75 4.53 2.05 5.28
C GLY A 75 5.50 2.50 4.20
N THR A 76 6.54 3.23 4.59
CA THR A 76 7.54 3.75 3.64
C THR A 76 8.41 2.65 3.05
N GLY A 77 8.81 1.65 3.85
CA GLY A 77 9.61 0.52 3.39
C GLY A 77 8.81 -0.50 2.60
N VAL A 78 8.13 -1.44 3.28
CA VAL A 78 7.48 -2.59 2.64
C VAL A 78 6.45 -2.16 1.60
N LEU A 79 5.45 -1.36 1.98
CA LEU A 79 4.38 -0.97 1.06
C LEU A 79 4.88 0.01 -0.02
N GLY A 80 5.86 0.86 0.32
CA GLY A 80 6.53 1.73 -0.65
C GLY A 80 7.34 0.97 -1.71
N GLY A 81 8.03 -0.12 -1.34
CA GLY A 81 8.75 -0.97 -2.28
C GLY A 81 7.86 -1.99 -3.02
N PHE A 82 6.75 -2.39 -2.39
CA PHE A 82 5.76 -3.31 -2.96
C PHE A 82 4.93 -2.65 -4.05
N THR A 83 4.61 -1.36 -3.92
CA THR A 83 3.90 -0.59 -4.94
C THR A 83 4.88 0.05 -5.94
N THR A 84 4.41 0.39 -7.13
CA THR A 84 5.25 1.05 -8.15
C THR A 84 4.43 1.89 -9.13
N TYR A 85 4.75 3.19 -9.20
CA TYR A 85 4.25 4.07 -10.24
C TYR A 85 5.09 3.95 -11.53
N SER A 86 6.40 3.76 -11.41
CA SER A 86 7.31 3.72 -12.57
C SER A 86 7.03 2.56 -13.50
N ALA A 87 6.80 1.33 -12.97
CA ALA A 87 6.43 0.20 -13.81
C ALA A 87 5.08 0.43 -14.49
N PHE A 88 4.08 0.93 -13.75
CA PHE A 88 2.77 1.28 -14.30
C PHE A 88 2.88 2.29 -15.45
N SER A 89 3.73 3.31 -15.31
CA SER A 89 3.95 4.31 -16.34
C SER A 89 4.60 3.71 -17.60
N LEU A 90 5.56 2.79 -17.45
CA LEU A 90 6.21 2.12 -18.59
C LEU A 90 5.22 1.15 -19.27
N ASP A 91 4.52 0.32 -18.51
CA ASP A 91 3.50 -0.59 -19.03
C ASP A 91 2.42 0.18 -19.85
N THR A 92 1.99 1.33 -19.34
CA THR A 92 1.02 2.20 -20.03
C THR A 92 1.61 2.81 -21.30
N ALA A 93 2.88 3.27 -21.25
CA ALA A 93 3.56 3.82 -22.41
C ALA A 93 3.74 2.77 -23.52
N GLU A 94 4.08 1.54 -23.15
CA GLU A 94 4.20 0.42 -24.10
C GLU A 94 2.88 0.12 -24.80
N LEU A 95 1.76 0.13 -24.07
CA LEU A 95 0.42 -0.02 -24.66
C LEU A 95 0.11 1.10 -25.65
N LEU A 96 0.43 2.36 -25.31
CA LEU A 96 0.22 3.50 -26.21
C LEU A 96 1.08 3.39 -27.48
N LEU A 97 2.35 3.03 -27.35
CA LEU A 97 3.26 2.83 -28.48
C LEU A 97 2.83 1.66 -29.37
N ALA A 98 2.17 0.65 -28.80
CA ALA A 98 1.59 -0.46 -29.54
C ALA A 98 0.22 -0.13 -30.18
N GLY A 99 -0.27 1.11 -30.07
CA GLY A 99 -1.59 1.52 -30.59
C GLY A 99 -2.78 1.04 -29.76
N ARG A 100 -2.54 0.46 -28.58
CA ARG A 100 -3.53 -0.16 -27.69
C ARG A 100 -4.10 0.84 -26.69
N VAL A 101 -4.71 1.90 -27.24
CA VAL A 101 -5.15 3.08 -26.48
C VAL A 101 -6.25 2.73 -25.48
N ALA A 102 -7.15 1.81 -25.83
CA ALA A 102 -8.25 1.40 -24.94
C ALA A 102 -7.72 0.70 -23.68
N GLU A 103 -6.75 -0.22 -23.84
CA GLU A 103 -6.13 -0.91 -22.71
C GLU A 103 -5.27 0.02 -21.85
N ALA A 104 -4.55 0.96 -22.47
CA ALA A 104 -3.81 2.00 -21.74
C ALA A 104 -4.76 2.86 -20.89
N ALA A 105 -5.85 3.35 -21.48
CA ALA A 105 -6.86 4.14 -20.78
C ALA A 105 -7.52 3.35 -19.64
N LEU A 106 -7.82 2.07 -19.87
CA LEU A 106 -8.38 1.19 -18.85
C LEU A 106 -7.39 0.95 -17.69
N ALA A 107 -6.12 0.69 -17.97
CA ALA A 107 -5.08 0.51 -16.95
C ALA A 107 -4.92 1.76 -16.08
N VAL A 108 -4.96 2.95 -16.69
CA VAL A 108 -4.94 4.24 -15.98
C VAL A 108 -6.17 4.42 -15.10
N ALA A 109 -7.36 4.19 -15.65
CA ALA A 109 -8.62 4.34 -14.92
C ALA A 109 -8.68 3.39 -13.71
N ILE A 110 -8.31 2.12 -13.91
CA ILE A 110 -8.23 1.12 -12.82
C ILE A 110 -7.27 1.60 -11.74
N THR A 111 -6.04 1.95 -12.12
CA THR A 111 -5.00 2.31 -11.15
C THR A 111 -5.39 3.54 -10.33
N LEU A 112 -5.92 4.58 -10.96
CA LEU A 112 -6.25 5.82 -10.26
C LEU A 112 -7.57 5.71 -9.47
N VAL A 113 -8.64 5.21 -10.10
CA VAL A 113 -9.98 5.16 -9.47
C VAL A 113 -10.04 4.05 -8.44
N LEU A 114 -9.68 2.81 -8.83
CA LEU A 114 -9.74 1.68 -7.91
C LEU A 114 -8.62 1.73 -6.88
N GLY A 115 -7.42 2.24 -7.23
CA GLY A 115 -6.34 2.45 -6.26
C GLY A 115 -6.73 3.45 -5.17
N THR A 116 -7.32 4.60 -5.54
CA THR A 116 -7.81 5.59 -4.55
C THR A 116 -8.95 4.99 -3.72
N SER A 117 -9.89 4.31 -4.36
CA SER A 117 -11.00 3.65 -3.66
C SER A 117 -10.51 2.57 -2.69
N ALA A 118 -9.49 1.79 -3.07
CA ALA A 118 -8.85 0.80 -2.23
C ALA A 118 -8.21 1.44 -0.98
N ALA A 119 -7.49 2.55 -1.13
CA ALA A 119 -6.95 3.30 0.01
C ALA A 119 -8.06 3.79 0.96
N VAL A 120 -9.13 4.38 0.41
CA VAL A 120 -10.30 4.83 1.20
C VAL A 120 -10.94 3.66 1.94
N LEU A 121 -11.15 2.51 1.27
CA LEU A 121 -11.70 1.33 1.92
C LEU A 121 -10.80 0.82 3.06
N GLY A 122 -9.48 0.88 2.89
CA GLY A 122 -8.53 0.54 3.95
C GLY A 122 -8.66 1.46 5.17
N ILE A 123 -8.75 2.76 4.93
CA ILE A 123 -8.98 3.77 5.97
C ILE A 123 -10.31 3.50 6.70
N LEU A 124 -11.40 3.28 5.96
CA LEU A 124 -12.73 3.02 6.52
C LEU A 124 -12.78 1.72 7.33
N LEU A 125 -12.10 0.66 6.86
CA LEU A 125 -12.00 -0.60 7.58
C LEU A 125 -11.32 -0.39 8.93
N ALA A 126 -10.18 0.30 8.93
CA ALA A 126 -9.47 0.62 10.15
C ALA A 126 -10.37 1.42 11.12
N HIS A 127 -11.17 2.37 10.61
CA HIS A 127 -12.08 3.17 11.44
C HIS A 127 -13.12 2.33 12.20
N ARG A 128 -13.60 1.25 11.59
CA ARG A 128 -14.63 0.39 12.19
C ARG A 128 -14.06 -0.49 13.29
N THR A 129 -12.86 -1.03 13.11
CA THR A 129 -12.25 -1.93 14.09
C THR A 129 -11.85 -1.20 15.37
N ALA A 130 -11.44 0.07 15.28
CA ALA A 130 -11.07 0.87 16.46
C ALA A 130 -12.28 1.28 17.33
N ARG A 131 -13.50 1.33 16.77
CA ARG A 131 -14.72 1.65 17.53
C ARG A 131 -15.28 0.46 18.31
N ALA A 132 -14.79 -0.75 18.05
CA ALA A 132 -15.30 -1.99 18.62
C ALA A 132 -14.64 -2.38 19.95
N GLU A 133 -13.77 -1.55 20.56
CA GLU A 133 -13.29 -1.81 21.91
C GLU A 133 -14.46 -1.75 22.92
N PRO A 134 -14.72 -2.83 23.67
CA PRO A 134 -15.91 -2.95 24.50
C PRO A 134 -15.87 -1.98 25.70
N THR A 135 -17.01 -1.31 25.93
CA THR A 135 -17.30 -0.60 27.18
C THR A 135 -16.94 -1.49 28.37
N PRO A 136 -16.14 -1.02 29.35
CA PRO A 136 -15.91 -1.78 30.57
C PRO A 136 -17.27 -2.00 31.23
N ALA A 137 -17.72 -3.26 31.28
CA ALA A 137 -18.86 -3.63 32.10
C ALA A 137 -18.54 -3.20 33.54
N GLY A 138 -19.48 -2.47 34.13
CA GLY A 138 -19.28 -1.71 35.35
C GLY A 138 -18.67 -2.52 36.49
N ARG A 139 -17.74 -1.87 37.20
CA ARG A 139 -17.59 -2.06 38.65
C ARG A 139 -18.93 -1.72 39.30
N ALA A 140 -19.77 -2.72 39.49
CA ALA A 140 -20.98 -2.63 40.30
C ALA A 140 -21.36 -4.03 40.80
N ALA A 141 -20.52 -4.61 41.66
CA ALA A 141 -20.87 -5.57 42.70
C ALA A 141 -19.57 -6.12 43.32
N GLU A 142 -19.03 -5.41 44.30
CA GLU A 142 -18.54 -5.93 45.60
C GLU A 142 -18.01 -4.78 46.45
#